data_AF-A0A6A5YKZ4-F1
#
_entry.id   AF-A0A6A5YKZ4-F1
#
_cell.length_a   1.000
_cell.length_b   1.000
_cell.length_c   1.000
_cell.angle_alpha   90.00
_cell.angle_beta   90.00
_cell.angle_gamma   90.00
#
_symmetry.space_group_name_H-M   'P 1'
#
loop_
_entity.id
_entity.type
_entity.pdbx_description
1 polymer ?
#
loop_
_entity_poly.entity_id
_entity_poly.type
_entity_poly.pdbx_seq_one_letter_code
_entity_poly.pdbx_strand_id
1 'polypeptide(L)'
;MVQRPLSFAEICTMDEKLTRAEDIIGYIFKNKELGLEALQMAWANKQATNQPMILSDKTYYVPYNQRIARVGDKVLDLVLAEHWSSTGITKGHWIRTVREPLTSNAYLCHIGQMLGLDECARIDYFFPGGKVYGKHVADVVEALIGAAYFDGGFEAAKTVIESLGLLAMHGHLPSDKMRRNHVDDEDWNEKLQRLYEELDVLHNEFVFEKERQHLRDPWTMPRSCGAQESETKVMKTSYEVSLVH
;
A
#
# COMPACT_ATOMS: atom_id res chain seq x y z
N MET A 1 -40.10 4.88 -11.79
CA MET A 1 -38.65 4.98 -11.56
C MET A 1 -38.42 4.90 -10.07
N VAL A 2 -38.10 3.72 -9.56
CA VAL A 2 -37.76 3.53 -8.14
C VAL A 2 -36.24 3.64 -8.07
N GLN A 3 -35.74 4.70 -7.45
CA GLN A 3 -34.33 4.78 -7.09
C GLN A 3 -34.03 3.57 -6.20
N ARG A 4 -33.19 2.67 -6.69
CA ARG A 4 -32.67 1.57 -5.87
C ARG A 4 -31.88 2.24 -4.75
N PRO A 5 -32.28 2.15 -3.46
CA PRO A 5 -31.44 2.64 -2.39
C PRO A 5 -30.10 1.92 -2.50
N LEU A 6 -29.01 2.69 -2.41
CA LEU A 6 -27.68 2.11 -2.29
C LEU A 6 -27.76 1.06 -1.17
N SER A 7 -27.40 -0.19 -1.48
CA SER A 7 -27.33 -1.21 -0.46
C SER A 7 -26.43 -0.70 0.66
N PHE A 8 -26.91 -0.81 1.89
CA PHE A 8 -26.26 -0.44 3.15
C PHE A 8 -24.93 -1.17 3.42
N ALA A 9 -24.32 -1.77 2.40
CA ALA A 9 -22.99 -2.34 2.42
C ALA A 9 -21.97 -1.19 2.56
N GLU A 10 -21.84 -0.76 3.82
CA GLU A 10 -20.70 -0.10 4.45
C GLU A 10 -20.37 1.31 3.95
N ILE A 11 -21.12 2.30 4.44
CA ILE A 11 -20.55 3.65 4.59
C ILE A 11 -19.54 3.57 5.74
N CYS A 12 -18.33 3.12 5.41
CA CYS A 12 -17.20 3.10 6.34
C CYS A 12 -16.85 4.56 6.71
N THR A 13 -16.87 4.86 8.01
CA THR A 13 -16.55 6.17 8.58
C THR A 13 -15.08 6.52 8.36
N MET A 14 -14.70 7.79 8.51
CA MET A 14 -13.29 8.14 8.42
C MET A 14 -12.47 7.57 9.57
N ASP A 15 -13.08 7.33 10.74
CA ASP A 15 -12.46 6.61 11.85
C ASP A 15 -12.07 5.18 11.44
N GLU A 16 -12.98 4.44 10.82
CA GLU A 16 -12.72 3.06 10.35
C GLU A 16 -11.70 3.03 9.21
N LYS A 17 -11.82 3.95 8.24
CA LYS A 17 -10.86 4.08 7.13
C LYS A 17 -9.44 4.39 7.61
N LEU A 18 -9.30 5.33 8.55
CA LEU A 18 -8.01 5.69 9.11
C LEU A 18 -7.42 4.54 9.92
N THR A 19 -8.23 3.91 10.78
CA THR A 19 -7.79 2.75 11.58
C THR A 19 -7.30 1.62 10.68
N ARG A 20 -8.06 1.28 9.64
CA ARG A 20 -7.66 0.25 8.67
C ARG A 20 -6.35 0.62 7.95
N ALA A 21 -6.20 1.87 7.54
CA ALA A 21 -4.96 2.33 6.92
C ALA A 21 -3.77 2.22 7.89
N GLU A 22 -3.94 2.62 9.16
CA GLU A 22 -2.92 2.51 10.22
C GLU A 22 -2.49 1.05 10.47
N ASP A 23 -3.45 0.12 10.47
CA ASP A 23 -3.18 -1.32 10.60
C ASP A 23 -2.39 -1.87 9.40
N ILE A 24 -2.78 -1.51 8.17
CA ILE A 24 -2.10 -1.93 6.93
C ILE A 24 -0.64 -1.44 6.94
N ILE A 25 -0.43 -0.15 7.23
CA ILE A 25 0.91 0.46 7.19
C ILE A 25 1.74 0.17 8.45
N GLY A 26 1.16 -0.49 9.46
CA GLY A 26 1.83 -0.79 10.72
C GLY A 26 2.26 0.45 11.50
N TYR A 27 1.56 1.58 11.35
CA TYR A 27 1.91 2.86 11.98
C TYR A 27 0.67 3.63 12.42
N ILE A 28 0.60 3.96 13.71
CA ILE A 28 -0.47 4.78 14.28
C ILE A 28 -0.01 6.24 14.33
N PHE A 29 -0.72 7.12 13.63
CA PHE A 29 -0.43 8.54 13.59
C PHE A 29 -0.67 9.21 14.95
N LYS A 30 0.33 9.96 15.43
CA LYS A 30 0.18 10.85 16.58
C LYS A 30 -0.67 12.06 16.19
N ASN A 31 -0.40 12.63 15.02
CA ASN A 31 -1.24 13.65 14.40
C ASN A 31 -2.16 13.01 13.34
N LYS A 32 -3.40 12.71 13.74
CA LYS A 32 -4.42 12.11 12.87
C LYS A 32 -4.74 12.95 11.63
N GLU A 33 -4.50 14.27 11.66
CA GLU A 33 -4.70 15.14 10.49
C GLU A 33 -3.79 14.76 9.32
N LEU A 34 -2.56 14.28 9.59
CA LEU A 34 -1.64 13.81 8.54
C LEU A 34 -2.15 12.53 7.87
N GLY A 35 -2.69 11.60 8.65
CA GLY A 35 -3.31 10.38 8.11
C GLY A 35 -4.56 10.70 7.29
N LEU A 36 -5.40 11.63 7.76
CA LEU A 36 -6.57 12.11 7.02
C LEU A 36 -6.18 12.83 5.72
N GLU A 37 -5.15 13.70 5.75
CA GLU A 37 -4.61 14.33 4.54
C GLU A 37 -4.10 13.28 3.55
N ALA A 38 -3.40 12.25 4.02
CA ALA A 38 -2.87 11.21 3.14
C ALA A 38 -3.96 10.42 2.40
N LEU A 39 -5.08 10.15 3.08
CA LEU A 39 -6.23 9.46 2.50
C LEU A 39 -7.13 10.37 1.64
N GLN A 40 -6.93 11.70 1.66
CA GLN A 40 -7.75 12.66 0.93
C GLN A 40 -7.26 12.83 -0.52
N MET A 41 -7.81 12.02 -1.42
CA MET A 41 -7.41 12.01 -2.83
C MET A 41 -7.84 13.28 -3.56
N ALA A 42 -6.91 13.90 -4.30
CA ALA A 42 -7.26 14.96 -5.24
C ALA A 42 -8.01 14.40 -6.46
N TRP A 43 -9.17 14.96 -6.75
CA TRP A 43 -9.85 14.77 -8.03
C TRP A 43 -9.73 16.01 -8.91
N ALA A 44 -9.20 15.82 -10.12
CA ALA A 44 -8.87 16.87 -11.10
C ALA A 44 -7.88 17.93 -10.56
N ASN A 45 -7.36 18.80 -11.43
CA ASN A 45 -6.42 19.89 -11.10
C ASN A 45 -7.04 20.98 -10.17
N LYS A 46 -8.02 20.64 -9.34
CA LYS A 46 -8.59 21.53 -8.33
C LYS A 46 -7.53 21.82 -7.28
N GLN A 47 -7.09 23.07 -7.24
CA GLN A 47 -6.19 23.57 -6.23
C GLN A 47 -6.92 23.71 -4.88
N ALA A 48 -6.29 23.17 -3.84
CA ALA A 48 -6.20 23.74 -2.50
C ALA A 48 -7.50 24.22 -1.83
N THR A 49 -8.58 23.43 -1.86
CA THR A 49 -9.68 23.62 -0.91
C THR A 49 -9.64 22.51 0.12
N ASN A 50 -9.40 22.89 1.38
CA ASN A 50 -9.46 21.96 2.49
C ASN A 50 -10.88 21.39 2.57
N GLN A 51 -10.98 20.07 2.60
CA GLN A 51 -12.24 19.36 2.68
C GLN A 51 -12.56 19.05 4.14
N PRO A 52 -13.82 19.27 4.58
CA PRO A 52 -14.23 18.87 5.91
C PRO A 52 -14.25 17.33 6.01
N MET A 53 -13.70 16.80 7.09
CA MET A 53 -13.74 15.40 7.48
C MET A 53 -14.08 15.30 8.97
N ILE A 54 -14.91 14.34 9.33
CA ILE A 54 -15.27 14.08 10.73
C ILE A 54 -14.49 12.87 11.19
N LEU A 55 -13.75 13.02 12.28
CA LEU A 55 -13.06 11.94 12.99
C LEU A 55 -13.40 12.08 14.47
N SER A 56 -13.97 11.04 15.07
CA SER A 56 -14.36 11.01 16.49
C SER A 56 -15.15 12.27 16.91
N ASP A 57 -16.21 12.60 16.16
CA ASP A 57 -17.08 13.77 16.33
C ASP A 57 -16.41 15.16 16.18
N LYS A 58 -15.14 15.21 15.75
CA LYS A 58 -14.42 16.45 15.48
C LYS A 58 -14.25 16.68 13.98
N THR A 59 -14.48 17.92 13.55
CA THR A 59 -14.26 18.34 12.16
C THR A 59 -12.82 18.78 11.94
N TYR A 60 -12.19 18.19 10.93
CA TYR A 60 -10.87 18.53 10.40
C TYR A 60 -11.04 19.13 9.00
N TYR A 61 -10.19 20.09 8.65
CA TYR A 61 -10.16 20.71 7.32
C TYR A 61 -8.86 20.33 6.64
N VAL A 62 -8.86 19.19 5.94
CA VAL A 62 -7.64 18.63 5.36
C VAL A 62 -7.49 18.97 3.88
N PRO A 63 -6.27 19.31 3.42
CA PRO A 63 -6.02 19.51 2.00
C PRO A 63 -5.96 18.16 1.27
N TYR A 64 -5.75 18.21 -0.04
CA TYR A 64 -5.49 17.02 -0.84
C TYR A 64 -4.05 16.51 -0.69
N ASN A 65 -3.90 15.19 -0.82
CA ASN A 65 -2.68 14.44 -0.53
C ASN A 65 -1.48 14.71 -1.47
N GLN A 66 -1.64 15.44 -2.58
CA GLN A 66 -0.60 15.59 -3.60
C GLN A 66 0.72 16.20 -3.07
N ARG A 67 0.63 17.12 -2.10
CA ARG A 67 1.82 17.78 -1.53
C ARG A 67 2.62 16.82 -0.66
N ILE A 68 1.93 16.06 0.18
CA ILE A 68 2.54 15.08 1.08
C ILE A 68 3.00 13.82 0.32
N ALA A 69 2.28 13.42 -0.74
CA ALA A 69 2.70 12.38 -1.68
C ALA A 69 4.05 12.70 -2.32
N ARG A 70 4.24 13.94 -2.79
CA ARG A 70 5.53 14.37 -3.36
C ARG A 70 6.69 14.24 -2.36
N VAL A 71 6.43 14.45 -1.07
CA VAL A 71 7.43 14.23 -0.01
C VAL A 71 7.67 12.74 0.17
N GLY A 72 6.61 11.94 0.23
CA GLY A 72 6.69 10.48 0.34
C GLY A 72 7.46 9.80 -0.78
N ASP A 73 7.26 10.20 -2.03
CA ASP A 73 8.05 9.76 -3.20
C ASP A 73 9.57 9.93 -2.95
N LYS A 74 9.96 11.10 -2.42
CA LYS A 74 11.37 11.41 -2.13
C LYS A 74 11.90 10.67 -0.90
N VAL A 75 11.04 10.42 0.09
CA VAL A 75 11.38 9.62 1.27
C VAL A 75 11.55 8.14 0.89
N LEU A 76 10.67 7.60 0.05
CA LEU A 76 10.80 6.25 -0.50
C LEU A 76 12.12 6.09 -1.26
N ASP A 77 12.42 7.02 -2.17
CA ASP A 77 13.70 7.11 -2.87
C ASP A 77 14.90 7.06 -1.90
N LEU A 78 14.84 7.84 -0.81
CA LEU A 78 15.90 7.93 0.18
C LEU A 78 16.07 6.61 0.96
N VAL A 79 14.98 5.98 1.40
CA VAL A 79 15.03 4.71 2.14
C VAL A 79 15.57 3.58 1.24
N LEU A 80 15.12 3.52 -0.02
CA LEU A 80 15.67 2.55 -0.99
C LEU A 80 17.16 2.77 -1.22
N ALA A 81 17.62 4.02 -1.28
CA ALA A 81 19.02 4.37 -1.44
C ALA A 81 19.85 4.05 -0.18
N GLU A 82 19.32 4.32 1.02
CA GLU A 82 19.94 3.92 2.29
C GLU A 82 20.14 2.41 2.30
N HIS A 83 19.09 1.65 1.97
CA HIS A 83 19.14 0.20 2.00
C HIS A 83 20.18 -0.34 1.00
N TRP A 84 20.22 0.23 -0.21
CA TRP A 84 21.23 -0.09 -1.23
C TRP A 84 22.65 0.28 -0.85
N SER A 85 22.87 1.35 -0.07
CA SER A 85 24.22 1.84 0.26
C SER A 85 25.10 0.83 0.98
N SER A 86 24.47 -0.11 1.70
CA SER A 86 25.13 -1.20 2.40
C SER A 86 25.40 -2.43 1.51
N THR A 87 24.93 -2.41 0.26
CA THR A 87 25.04 -3.53 -0.68
C THR A 87 26.28 -3.42 -1.57
N GLY A 88 26.72 -4.55 -2.11
CA GLY A 88 27.74 -4.60 -3.17
C GLY A 88 27.22 -4.34 -4.58
N ILE A 89 25.94 -3.97 -4.74
CA ILE A 89 25.29 -3.82 -6.04
C ILE A 89 25.72 -2.50 -6.68
N THR A 90 26.02 -2.50 -7.99
CA THR A 90 26.37 -1.27 -8.71
C THR A 90 25.16 -0.33 -8.80
N LYS A 91 25.41 0.99 -8.77
CA LYS A 91 24.35 2.01 -8.89
C LYS A 91 23.44 1.80 -10.10
N GLY A 92 24.03 1.50 -11.26
CA GLY A 92 23.26 1.29 -12.49
C GLY A 92 22.36 0.07 -12.44
N HIS A 93 22.82 -1.01 -11.78
CA HIS A 93 22.01 -2.20 -11.59
C HIS A 93 20.86 -1.90 -10.62
N TRP A 94 21.14 -1.34 -9.45
CA TRP A 94 20.12 -0.98 -8.45
C TRP A 94 19.03 -0.05 -8.98
N ILE A 95 19.41 1.00 -9.72
CA ILE A 95 18.43 1.94 -10.30
C ILE A 95 17.40 1.17 -11.15
N ARG A 96 17.90 0.29 -12.02
CA ARG A 96 17.08 -0.37 -13.03
C ARG A 96 16.36 -1.63 -12.54
N THR A 97 16.74 -2.20 -11.40
CA THR A 97 16.14 -3.45 -10.88
C THR A 97 15.36 -3.25 -9.59
N VAL A 98 15.62 -2.17 -8.85
CA VAL A 98 14.97 -1.87 -7.57
C VAL A 98 14.28 -0.53 -7.62
N ARG A 99 15.03 0.55 -7.85
CA ARG A 99 14.49 1.91 -7.71
C ARG A 99 13.36 2.16 -8.70
N GLU A 100 13.63 2.07 -10.00
CA GLU A 100 12.66 2.39 -11.06
C GLU A 100 11.37 1.56 -10.96
N PRO A 101 11.40 0.22 -10.74
CA PRO A 101 10.17 -0.56 -10.58
C PRO A 101 9.38 -0.20 -9.31
N LEU A 102 10.06 -0.12 -8.16
CA LEU A 102 9.40 0.06 -6.86
C LEU A 102 8.85 1.46 -6.64
N THR A 103 9.39 2.48 -7.31
CA THR A 103 8.88 3.85 -7.26
C THR A 103 7.94 4.18 -8.43
N SER A 104 7.50 3.17 -9.19
CA SER A 104 6.60 3.40 -10.33
C SER A 104 5.15 3.53 -9.86
N ASN A 105 4.40 4.46 -10.46
CA ASN A 105 2.96 4.61 -10.16
C ASN A 105 2.17 3.32 -10.38
N ALA A 106 2.57 2.51 -11.38
CA ALA A 106 1.89 1.26 -11.66
C ALA A 106 2.06 0.27 -10.50
N TYR A 107 3.29 0.15 -9.96
CA TYR A 107 3.56 -0.76 -8.85
C TYR A 107 2.94 -0.26 -7.55
N LEU A 108 3.09 1.03 -7.23
CA LEU A 108 2.49 1.60 -6.02
C LEU A 108 0.96 1.51 -6.06
N CYS A 109 0.34 1.64 -7.24
CA CYS A 109 -1.09 1.36 -7.42
C CYS A 109 -1.41 -0.10 -7.11
N HIS A 110 -0.66 -1.06 -7.68
CA HIS A 110 -0.84 -2.49 -7.44
C HIS A 110 -0.74 -2.83 -5.96
N ILE A 111 0.32 -2.37 -5.27
CA ILE A 111 0.49 -2.53 -3.82
C ILE A 111 -0.68 -1.93 -3.05
N GLY A 112 -1.08 -0.70 -3.40
CA GLY A 112 -2.19 -0.03 -2.72
C GLY A 112 -3.52 -0.77 -2.88
N GLN A 113 -3.81 -1.34 -4.05
CA GLN A 113 -5.01 -2.14 -4.30
C GLN A 113 -4.96 -3.50 -3.62
N MET A 114 -3.83 -4.20 -3.72
CA MET A 114 -3.62 -5.51 -3.10
C MET A 114 -3.81 -5.44 -1.58
N LEU A 115 -3.32 -4.38 -0.94
CA LEU A 115 -3.44 -4.17 0.50
C LEU A 115 -4.78 -3.55 0.93
N GLY A 116 -5.64 -3.14 -0.02
CA GLY A 116 -6.92 -2.48 0.26
C GLY A 116 -6.81 -1.03 0.76
N LEU A 117 -5.72 -0.33 0.43
CA LEU A 117 -5.55 1.10 0.72
C LEU A 117 -6.43 2.00 -0.16
N ASP A 118 -6.82 1.53 -1.34
CA ASP A 118 -7.78 2.21 -2.21
C ASP A 118 -9.18 2.30 -1.57
N GLU A 119 -9.57 1.29 -0.79
CA GLU A 119 -10.82 1.30 -0.01
C GLU A 119 -10.76 2.26 1.20
N CYS A 120 -9.57 2.46 1.75
CA CYS A 120 -9.32 3.41 2.84
C CYS A 120 -9.39 4.86 2.36
N ALA A 121 -9.05 5.10 1.09
CA ALA A 121 -9.00 6.44 0.54
C ALA A 121 -10.40 7.10 0.46
N ARG A 122 -10.43 8.43 0.56
CA ARG A 122 -11.62 9.25 0.40
C ARG A 122 -11.57 9.97 -0.94
N ILE A 123 -12.58 9.72 -1.76
CA ILE A 123 -12.84 10.43 -3.00
C ILE A 123 -13.84 11.55 -2.69
N ASP A 124 -13.61 12.74 -3.25
CA ASP A 124 -14.54 13.87 -3.09
C ASP A 124 -15.95 13.49 -3.58
N TYR A 125 -16.97 13.84 -2.78
CA TYR A 125 -18.37 13.48 -2.93
C TYR A 125 -19.00 13.98 -4.24
N PHE A 126 -18.42 15.02 -4.85
CA PHE A 126 -18.90 15.58 -6.13
C PHE A 126 -18.66 14.68 -7.36
N PHE A 127 -18.38 13.39 -7.14
CA PHE A 127 -18.13 12.44 -8.20
C PHE A 127 -18.86 11.10 -8.00
N PRO A 128 -20.21 11.08 -8.17
CA PRO A 128 -20.94 9.82 -8.15
C PRO A 128 -20.63 9.02 -9.43
N GLY A 129 -19.75 8.02 -9.31
CA GLY A 129 -19.66 6.93 -10.28
C GLY A 129 -18.43 6.87 -11.20
N GLY A 130 -17.35 7.61 -10.94
CA GLY A 130 -16.14 7.39 -11.74
C GLY A 130 -15.11 6.52 -11.04
N LYS A 131 -14.44 5.72 -11.87
CA LYS A 131 -13.40 4.78 -11.47
C LYS A 131 -12.27 5.50 -10.75
N VAL A 132 -11.76 4.90 -9.67
CA VAL A 132 -10.46 5.27 -9.11
C VAL A 132 -9.41 5.02 -10.17
N TYR A 133 -8.72 6.06 -10.62
CA TYR A 133 -7.61 5.92 -11.58
C TYR A 133 -6.37 5.48 -10.81
N GLY A 134 -5.62 4.52 -11.35
CA GLY A 134 -4.49 3.91 -10.64
C GLY A 134 -3.44 4.91 -10.11
N LYS A 135 -3.24 6.04 -10.80
CA LYS A 135 -2.37 7.13 -10.32
C LYS A 135 -2.75 7.65 -8.94
N HIS A 136 -4.04 7.73 -8.62
CA HIS A 136 -4.46 8.28 -7.34
C HIS A 136 -4.22 7.31 -6.18
N VAL A 137 -4.24 6.00 -6.43
CA VAL A 137 -3.89 5.00 -5.42
C VAL A 137 -2.39 5.06 -5.12
N ALA A 138 -1.56 5.20 -6.16
CA ALA A 138 -0.13 5.45 -5.98
C ALA A 138 0.14 6.71 -5.13
N ASP A 139 -0.54 7.83 -5.44
CA ASP A 139 -0.43 9.07 -4.64
C ASP A 139 -0.84 8.84 -3.16
N VAL A 140 -1.81 7.96 -2.86
CA VAL A 140 -2.19 7.59 -1.47
C VAL A 140 -1.06 6.85 -0.77
N VAL A 141 -0.45 5.86 -1.43
CA VAL A 141 0.69 5.11 -0.87
C VAL A 141 1.85 6.05 -0.56
N GLU A 142 2.23 6.90 -1.51
CA GLU A 142 3.26 7.92 -1.30
C GLU A 142 2.87 8.88 -0.16
N ALA A 143 1.61 9.32 -0.12
CA ALA A 143 1.15 10.23 0.91
C ALA A 143 1.21 9.64 2.32
N LEU A 144 0.91 8.35 2.49
CA LEU A 144 1.02 7.66 3.78
C LEU A 144 2.48 7.59 4.25
N ILE A 145 3.42 7.34 3.34
CA ILE A 145 4.87 7.41 3.62
C ILE A 145 5.26 8.83 4.04
N GLY A 146 4.81 9.85 3.30
CA GLY A 146 5.07 11.26 3.60
C GLY A 146 4.48 11.71 4.93
N ALA A 147 3.28 11.24 5.28
CA ALA A 147 2.62 11.49 6.54
C ALA A 147 3.37 10.86 7.72
N ALA A 148 3.81 9.61 7.58
CA ALA A 148 4.63 8.97 8.60
C ALA A 148 5.96 9.71 8.81
N TYR A 149 6.58 10.18 7.73
CA TYR A 149 7.78 11.02 7.81
C TYR A 149 7.54 12.32 8.58
N PHE A 150 6.44 13.04 8.34
CA PHE A 150 6.14 14.26 9.08
C PHE A 150 5.74 14.00 10.54
N ASP A 151 5.10 12.88 10.83
CA ASP A 151 4.60 12.55 12.16
C ASP A 151 5.69 11.96 13.09
N GLY A 152 6.58 11.13 12.54
CA GLY A 152 7.54 10.34 13.29
C GLY A 152 8.97 10.36 12.75
N GLY A 153 9.24 11.09 11.68
CA GLY A 153 10.56 11.19 11.06
C GLY A 153 10.92 9.99 10.19
N PHE A 154 12.21 9.86 9.88
CA PHE A 154 12.73 8.85 8.96
C PHE A 154 12.38 7.40 9.37
N GLU A 155 12.53 7.05 10.65
CA GLU A 155 12.24 5.70 11.15
C GLU A 155 10.76 5.31 11.02
N ALA A 156 9.84 6.26 11.22
CA ALA A 156 8.42 6.01 11.02
C ALA A 156 8.10 5.73 9.54
N ALA A 157 8.69 6.52 8.63
CA ALA A 157 8.53 6.28 7.20
C ALA A 157 9.13 4.93 6.77
N LYS A 158 10.29 4.56 7.31
CA LYS A 158 10.92 3.26 7.06
C LYS A 158 10.04 2.10 7.52
N THR A 159 9.45 2.20 8.72
CA THR A 159 8.50 1.21 9.25
C THR A 159 7.29 1.03 8.33
N VAL A 160 6.75 2.13 7.79
CA VAL A 160 5.65 2.08 6.81
C VAL A 160 6.10 1.41 5.52
N ILE A 161 7.25 1.79 4.96
CA ILE A 161 7.79 1.21 3.71
C ILE A 161 8.06 -0.29 3.87
N GLU A 162 8.57 -0.72 5.03
CA GLU A 162 8.74 -2.14 5.37
C GLU A 162 7.40 -2.87 5.48
N SER A 163 6.41 -2.28 6.15
CA SER A 163 5.06 -2.87 6.28
C SER A 163 4.34 -3.01 4.94
N LEU A 164 4.59 -2.08 4.00
CA LEU A 164 4.12 -2.16 2.61
C LEU A 164 4.90 -3.19 1.77
N GLY A 165 5.92 -3.84 2.33
CA GLY A 165 6.75 -4.84 1.65
C GLY A 165 7.70 -4.26 0.60
N LEU A 166 7.91 -2.94 0.59
CA LEU A 166 8.73 -2.26 -0.42
C LEU A 166 10.24 -2.44 -0.20
N LEU A 167 10.68 -3.03 0.92
CA LEU A 167 12.09 -3.34 1.22
C LEU A 167 12.48 -4.83 1.10
N ALA A 168 11.55 -5.74 0.79
CA ALA A 168 11.78 -7.19 0.79
C ALA A 168 12.74 -7.70 -0.33
N MET A 169 13.44 -6.81 -1.04
CA MET A 169 14.06 -7.05 -2.34
C MET A 169 15.60 -7.21 -2.33
N HIS A 170 16.19 -7.77 -1.27
CA HIS A 170 17.65 -8.02 -1.23
C HIS A 170 18.08 -9.42 -1.64
N GLY A 171 17.15 -10.38 -1.70
CA GLY A 171 17.51 -11.78 -1.92
C GLY A 171 17.51 -12.27 -3.38
N HIS A 172 16.69 -11.71 -4.28
CA HIS A 172 16.23 -12.46 -5.46
C HIS A 172 16.30 -11.70 -6.80
N LEU A 173 17.01 -10.57 -6.89
CA LEU A 173 17.11 -9.85 -8.16
C LEU A 173 17.93 -10.65 -9.21
N PRO A 174 17.41 -10.81 -10.45
CA PRO A 174 18.09 -11.57 -11.49
C PRO A 174 19.47 -10.99 -11.83
N SER A 175 20.48 -11.86 -11.92
CA SER A 175 21.86 -11.46 -12.19
C SER A 175 22.04 -10.72 -13.53
N ASP A 176 23.05 -9.85 -13.58
CA ASP A 176 23.46 -8.95 -14.68
C ASP A 176 23.65 -9.62 -16.07
N LYS A 177 23.67 -10.95 -16.16
CA LYS A 177 23.86 -11.71 -17.40
C LYS A 177 22.69 -11.58 -18.39
N MET A 178 21.51 -11.15 -17.95
CA MET A 178 20.29 -11.14 -18.77
C MET A 178 20.10 -9.86 -19.62
N ARG A 179 20.97 -8.85 -19.47
CA ARG A 179 20.75 -7.48 -20.00
C ARG A 179 21.57 -7.07 -21.22
N ARG A 180 22.35 -7.96 -21.83
CA ARG A 180 23.09 -7.60 -23.06
C ARG A 180 22.23 -7.46 -24.32
N ASN A 181 20.95 -7.82 -24.26
CA ASN A 181 20.08 -7.74 -25.41
C ASN A 181 19.17 -6.51 -25.26
N HIS A 182 19.29 -5.56 -26.19
CA HIS A 182 18.29 -4.53 -26.45
C HIS A 182 16.92 -5.22 -26.55
N VAL A 183 15.96 -4.87 -25.70
CA VAL A 183 14.59 -5.38 -25.83
C VAL A 183 13.60 -4.23 -25.83
N ASP A 184 12.72 -4.29 -26.84
CA ASP A 184 11.67 -3.32 -27.16
C ASP A 184 10.63 -3.18 -26.03
N ASP A 185 9.92 -2.06 -26.01
CA ASP A 185 8.99 -1.64 -24.95
C ASP A 185 7.85 -2.64 -24.65
N GLU A 186 7.54 -3.60 -25.54
CA GLU A 186 6.53 -4.65 -25.32
C GLU A 186 6.98 -5.74 -24.32
N ASP A 187 8.29 -6.03 -24.22
CA ASP A 187 8.86 -7.00 -23.28
C ASP A 187 8.83 -6.49 -21.82
N TRP A 188 8.73 -5.17 -21.65
CA TRP A 188 8.69 -4.55 -20.33
C TRP A 188 7.40 -4.82 -19.57
N ASN A 189 6.24 -4.91 -20.24
CA ASN A 189 4.98 -5.24 -19.57
C ASN A 189 4.96 -6.69 -19.08
N GLU A 190 5.49 -7.64 -19.86
CA GLU A 190 5.62 -9.04 -19.43
C GLU A 190 6.65 -9.19 -18.31
N LYS A 191 7.77 -8.45 -18.35
CA LYS A 191 8.74 -8.42 -17.25
C LYS A 191 8.20 -7.76 -16.00
N LEU A 192 7.43 -6.68 -16.13
CA LEU A 192 6.74 -6.04 -15.01
C LEU A 192 5.71 -6.99 -14.42
N GLN A 193 4.95 -7.70 -15.25
CA GLN A 193 4.01 -8.71 -14.79
C GLN A 193 4.71 -9.84 -14.03
N ARG A 194 5.84 -10.36 -14.54
CA ARG A 194 6.64 -11.36 -13.82
C ARG A 194 7.26 -10.83 -12.54
N LEU A 195 7.76 -9.59 -12.56
CA LEU A 195 8.25 -8.93 -11.35
C LEU A 195 7.12 -8.75 -10.35
N TYR A 196 5.91 -8.39 -10.78
CA TYR A 196 4.73 -8.30 -9.92
C TYR A 196 4.32 -9.66 -9.39
N GLU A 197 4.38 -10.73 -10.19
CA GLU A 197 4.11 -12.09 -9.74
C GLU A 197 5.17 -12.58 -8.73
N GLU A 198 6.46 -12.33 -8.99
CA GLU A 198 7.56 -12.64 -8.08
C GLU A 198 7.47 -11.81 -6.79
N LEU A 199 7.16 -10.52 -6.91
CA LEU A 199 6.93 -9.62 -5.79
C LEU A 199 5.66 -9.99 -5.02
N ASP A 200 4.60 -10.44 -5.67
CA ASP A 200 3.38 -10.94 -5.04
C ASP A 200 3.65 -12.21 -4.27
N VAL A 201 4.48 -13.13 -4.80
CA VAL A 201 4.90 -14.33 -4.08
C VAL A 201 5.72 -13.95 -2.83
N LEU A 202 6.72 -13.07 -2.99
CA LEU A 202 7.56 -12.61 -1.88
C LEU A 202 6.78 -11.79 -0.85
N HIS A 203 5.84 -10.97 -1.29
CA HIS A 203 4.99 -10.16 -0.43
C HIS A 203 4.01 -11.05 0.32
N ASN A 204 3.38 -12.02 -0.34
CA ASN A 204 2.54 -13.00 0.33
C ASN A 204 3.34 -13.81 1.36
N GLU A 205 4.56 -14.26 1.04
CA GLU A 205 5.43 -14.91 2.03
C GLU A 205 5.75 -14.02 3.23
N PHE A 206 6.02 -12.72 3.00
CA PHE A 206 6.25 -11.75 4.07
C PHE A 206 5.00 -11.51 4.93
N VAL A 207 3.84 -11.31 4.31
CA VAL A 207 2.54 -11.15 4.98
C VAL A 207 2.20 -12.41 5.79
N PHE A 208 2.35 -13.61 5.19
CA PHE A 208 2.15 -14.88 5.89
C PHE A 208 3.12 -15.05 7.06
N GLU A 209 4.37 -14.61 6.95
CA GLU A 209 5.32 -14.69 8.07
C GLU A 209 4.94 -13.71 9.20
N LYS A 210 4.46 -12.49 8.87
CA LYS A 210 3.93 -11.53 9.84
C LYS A 210 2.69 -12.09 10.56
N GLU A 211 1.77 -12.73 9.83
CA GLU A 211 0.62 -13.43 10.41
C GLU A 211 1.05 -14.59 11.32
N ARG A 212 2.03 -15.41 10.91
CA ARG A 212 2.58 -16.48 11.77
C ARG A 212 3.27 -15.96 13.03
N GLN A 213 3.87 -14.78 12.97
CA GLN A 213 4.49 -14.14 14.14
C GLN A 213 3.42 -13.60 15.08
N HIS A 214 2.35 -12.97 14.58
CA HIS A 214 1.19 -12.59 15.38
C HIS A 214 0.46 -13.80 16.00
N LEU A 215 0.39 -14.94 15.31
CA LEU A 215 -0.16 -16.18 15.87
C LEU A 215 0.76 -16.84 16.92
N ARG A 216 2.02 -16.40 17.06
CA ARG A 216 2.97 -16.89 18.06
C ARG A 216 3.02 -16.05 19.35
N ASP A 217 2.47 -14.83 19.35
CA ASP A 217 2.31 -13.99 20.54
C ASP A 217 0.85 -14.03 21.03
N PRO A 218 0.50 -14.81 22.07
CA PRO A 218 -0.89 -15.01 22.50
C PRO A 218 -1.50 -13.81 23.24
N TRP A 219 -0.82 -12.66 23.30
CA TRP A 219 -1.14 -11.57 24.23
C TRP A 219 -1.25 -10.20 23.57
N THR A 220 -1.98 -10.10 22.45
CA THR A 220 -2.62 -8.85 22.02
C THR A 220 -3.94 -9.18 21.34
N MET A 221 -5.00 -9.38 22.11
CA MET A 221 -6.37 -9.27 21.60
C MET A 221 -6.94 -7.90 21.99
N PRO A 222 -7.51 -7.12 21.06
CA PRO A 222 -8.52 -6.14 21.42
C PRO A 222 -9.70 -6.91 22.03
N ARG A 223 -10.22 -6.44 23.16
CA ARG A 223 -11.44 -7.01 23.75
C ARG A 223 -12.59 -6.83 22.76
N SER A 224 -12.94 -7.87 22.02
CA SER A 224 -14.17 -7.90 21.25
C SER A 224 -15.34 -8.04 22.23
N CYS A 225 -16.22 -7.05 22.17
CA CYS A 225 -17.58 -7.15 22.70
C CYS A 225 -18.31 -8.25 21.92
N GLY A 226 -19.07 -9.09 22.62
CA GLY A 226 -19.42 -10.43 22.19
C GLY A 226 -20.32 -10.52 20.95
N ALA A 227 -20.08 -11.57 20.16
CA ALA A 227 -21.08 -12.27 19.36
C ALA A 227 -20.58 -13.70 19.08
N GLN A 228 -21.52 -14.62 18.97
CA GLN A 228 -21.39 -16.06 19.19
C GLN A 228 -20.55 -16.80 18.14
N GLU A 229 -19.87 -17.84 18.61
CA GLU A 229 -19.17 -18.87 17.84
C GLU A 229 -20.11 -19.53 16.80
N SER A 230 -19.66 -19.64 15.56
CA SER A 230 -20.09 -20.71 14.66
C SER A 230 -18.92 -21.18 13.80
N GLU A 231 -18.87 -22.50 13.67
CA GLU A 231 -17.77 -23.37 13.29
C GLU A 231 -17.04 -23.03 11.97
N THR A 232 -15.72 -22.89 12.04
CA THR A 232 -14.83 -22.86 10.88
C THR A 232 -14.63 -24.27 10.33
N LYS A 233 -15.31 -24.57 9.22
CA LYS A 233 -15.06 -25.75 8.39
C LYS A 233 -13.78 -25.53 7.59
N VAL A 234 -12.69 -26.16 8.02
CA VAL A 234 -11.40 -26.18 7.31
C VAL A 234 -11.58 -26.86 5.95
N MET A 235 -11.58 -26.09 4.86
CA MET A 235 -11.42 -26.63 3.51
C MET A 235 -9.95 -26.98 3.29
N LYS A 236 -9.61 -28.27 3.36
CA LYS A 236 -8.35 -28.80 2.81
C LYS A 236 -8.51 -28.91 1.29
N THR A 237 -7.82 -28.08 0.54
CA THR A 237 -7.55 -28.32 -0.89
C THR A 237 -6.25 -29.11 -1.01
N SER A 238 -6.38 -30.41 -1.28
CA SER A 238 -5.28 -31.29 -1.68
C SER A 238 -5.00 -31.09 -3.17
N TYR A 239 -3.80 -30.62 -3.51
CA TYR A 239 -3.27 -30.72 -4.87
C TYR A 239 -2.43 -32.01 -4.97
N GLU A 240 -2.99 -33.04 -5.60
CA GLU A 240 -2.23 -34.20 -6.07
C GLU A 240 -1.55 -33.83 -7.40
N VAL A 241 -0.23 -33.94 -7.44
CA VAL A 241 0.57 -33.84 -8.66
C VAL A 241 0.65 -35.24 -9.27
N SER A 242 -0.13 -35.48 -10.32
CA SER A 242 -0.01 -36.66 -11.16
C SER A 242 1.14 -36.48 -12.16
N LEU A 243 2.29 -37.09 -11.87
CA LEU A 243 3.33 -37.38 -12.85
C LEU A 243 2.89 -38.61 -13.65
N VAL A 244 2.72 -38.46 -14.97
CA VAL A 244 2.64 -39.59 -15.91
C VAL A 244 3.76 -39.46 -16.92
N HIS A 245 4.41 -40.60 -17.14
CA HIS A 245 5.54 -40.88 -18.02
C HIS A 245 5.25 -40.57 -19.49
#